data_AF-A0A0D5Y109-F1
#
_entry.id   AF-A0A0D5Y109-F1
#
_cell.length_a   1.000
_cell.length_b   1.000
_cell.length_c   1.000
_cell.angle_alpha   90.00
_cell.angle_beta   90.00
_cell.angle_gamma   90.00
#
_symmetry.space_group_name_H-M   'P 1'
#
loop_
_entity.id
_entity.type
_entity.pdbx_description
1 polymer ?
#
loop_
_entity_poly.entity_id
_entity_poly.type
_entity_poly.pdbx_seq_one_letter_code
_entity_poly.pdbx_strand_id
1 'polypeptide(L)'
;MSGYVPNPPKGHRYSGVEPVDTHAQRWAEYKDLPTKEEAKPNRLGCVFAKSCDLPDGVIDHKRPAGFIPVEKIGNYGELAILGGYETDAGGNIPLKQISGSAALTTAIGTLILGGTAIAATSSCGVLCTAGGVAGGTAATTGTGAGVGTGVVTAGVVAGFLGGMVALLWPSSLGDSSLYTEEQLQSLKEGRTRVRIHIEQQADGTLKGYGYNTQRRTDWEMIPVVQFEEQGSQQVADFGDGVTLIWTPAVDPSSTSGIPPLEGAPQAPQIWIYPPTEQADNIIVSPIYPDEYKDFLLVFPADSGIQPLYIVISARYSPGVVTGQGEDVSGIWLAGAGTGLGVPIPARIADQLRGQKFKSFDAFRAAMWIAVSNDAELNSQFKPTNQGWLSKGNSPFAPKAERNGKNARYEIHHIENIQHGGAVYDIENLRVATPKRHVEIHKEDRQKS
;
A
#
# COMPACT_ATOMS: atom_id res chain seq x y z
N MET A 1 24.66 -72.92 -6.84
CA MET A 1 24.47 -71.49 -6.55
C MET A 1 25.85 -70.87 -6.36
N SER A 2 26.34 -70.19 -7.39
CA SER A 2 27.72 -69.70 -7.49
C SER A 2 27.80 -68.30 -6.89
N GLY A 3 28.47 -68.17 -5.75
CA GLY A 3 28.76 -66.90 -5.08
C GLY A 3 29.99 -66.27 -5.71
N TYR A 4 29.80 -65.19 -6.48
CA TYR A 4 30.87 -64.40 -7.04
C TYR A 4 31.41 -63.46 -5.95
N VAL A 5 32.64 -63.70 -5.50
CA VAL A 5 33.41 -62.81 -4.62
C VAL A 5 34.50 -62.15 -5.47
N PRO A 6 34.45 -60.83 -5.73
CA PRO A 6 35.52 -60.16 -6.46
C PRO A 6 36.80 -60.13 -5.60
N ASN A 7 37.87 -60.68 -6.16
CA ASN A 7 39.25 -60.58 -5.67
C ASN A 7 39.79 -59.15 -5.96
N PRO A 8 40.58 -58.54 -5.06
CA PRO A 8 41.07 -57.18 -5.26
C PRO A 8 42.18 -57.14 -6.33
N PRO A 9 42.26 -56.08 -7.17
CA PRO A 9 43.40 -55.89 -8.05
C PRO A 9 44.65 -55.54 -7.22
N LYS A 10 45.65 -56.43 -7.31
CA LYS A 10 47.05 -56.16 -6.96
C LYS A 10 47.71 -55.35 -8.09
N GLY A 11 48.57 -54.39 -7.73
CA GLY A 11 49.72 -54.00 -8.55
C GLY A 11 49.90 -52.50 -8.85
N HIS A 12 50.66 -51.83 -7.96
CA HIS A 12 51.70 -50.78 -8.16
C HIS A 12 51.59 -49.81 -9.37
N ARG A 13 51.84 -48.49 -9.28
CA ARG A 13 52.79 -47.68 -8.49
C ARG A 13 52.30 -46.22 -8.46
N TYR A 14 52.35 -45.55 -7.31
CA TYR A 14 52.76 -44.13 -7.27
C TYR A 14 53.52 -43.89 -5.96
N SER A 15 54.76 -43.47 -6.14
CA SER A 15 55.70 -43.10 -5.10
C SER A 15 55.40 -41.70 -4.57
N GLY A 16 55.36 -41.56 -3.25
CA GLY A 16 55.81 -40.39 -2.53
C GLY A 16 54.95 -39.13 -2.61
N VAL A 17 53.91 -39.05 -1.79
CA VAL A 17 53.56 -37.86 -0.97
C VAL A 17 52.75 -38.37 0.23
N GLU A 18 53.17 -38.06 1.47
CA GLU A 18 52.32 -38.27 2.66
C GLU A 18 51.11 -37.31 2.59
N PRO A 19 49.88 -37.74 2.93
CA PRO A 19 48.75 -36.84 2.97
C PRO A 19 48.92 -35.84 4.12
N VAL A 20 49.06 -34.56 3.77
CA VAL A 20 49.09 -33.45 4.73
C VAL A 20 47.70 -33.25 5.29
N ASP A 21 47.55 -33.44 6.61
CA ASP A 21 46.34 -33.09 7.35
C ASP A 21 46.21 -31.56 7.46
N THR A 22 45.44 -30.98 6.54
CA THR A 22 45.16 -29.53 6.50
C THR A 22 44.25 -29.04 7.62
N HIS A 23 43.75 -29.92 8.51
CA HIS A 23 42.91 -29.50 9.63
C HIS A 23 43.72 -29.04 10.87
N ALA A 24 45.01 -29.41 10.96
CA ALA A 24 45.84 -29.11 12.13
C ALA A 24 46.53 -27.72 12.12
N GLN A 25 46.64 -27.05 10.96
CA GLN A 25 47.39 -25.78 10.84
C GLN A 25 46.54 -24.50 10.98
N ARG A 26 45.22 -24.59 11.19
CA ARG A 26 44.33 -23.40 11.21
C ARG A 26 43.87 -22.96 12.61
N TRP A 27 44.32 -23.61 13.67
CA TRP A 27 43.87 -23.35 15.06
C TRP A 27 44.88 -22.59 15.93
N ALA A 28 45.98 -22.06 15.35
CA ALA A 28 47.02 -21.36 16.11
C ALA A 28 46.99 -19.82 15.98
N GLU A 29 45.98 -19.24 15.35
CA GLU A 29 45.97 -17.80 14.98
C GLU A 29 44.89 -16.95 15.64
N TYR A 30 44.38 -17.36 16.81
CA TYR A 30 43.58 -16.48 17.66
C TYR A 30 44.20 -16.35 19.04
N LYS A 31 45.02 -15.31 19.21
CA LYS A 31 45.33 -14.72 20.52
C LYS A 31 44.42 -13.53 20.78
N ASP A 32 43.96 -13.49 22.01
CA ASP A 32 43.05 -12.58 22.71
C ASP A 32 43.02 -11.09 22.29
N LEU A 33 41.80 -10.56 22.20
CA LEU A 33 41.44 -9.13 22.34
C LEU A 33 40.19 -9.02 23.26
N PRO A 34 40.00 -7.89 23.96
CA PRO A 34 39.75 -7.83 25.42
C PRO A 34 38.28 -7.90 25.85
N THR A 35 38.05 -8.11 27.17
CA THR A 35 36.75 -8.11 27.86
C THR A 35 36.31 -6.71 28.36
N LYS A 36 34.98 -6.55 28.49
CA LYS A 36 34.11 -5.45 29.04
C LYS A 36 33.54 -4.46 27.98
N GLU A 37 32.25 -4.07 27.96
CA GLU A 37 31.29 -3.81 29.05
C GLU A 37 29.83 -4.24 28.76
N GLU A 38 29.06 -4.38 29.84
CA GLU A 38 27.65 -4.77 29.94
C GLU A 38 26.65 -3.70 29.45
N ALA A 39 25.41 -4.16 29.24
CA ALA A 39 24.14 -3.45 29.00
C ALA A 39 23.84 -2.97 27.56
N LYS A 40 23.45 -3.92 26.69
CA LYS A 40 22.51 -3.66 25.59
C LYS A 40 21.24 -4.48 25.83
N PRO A 41 20.03 -3.89 25.73
CA PRO A 41 18.80 -4.68 25.84
C PRO A 41 18.75 -5.68 24.69
N ASN A 42 18.42 -6.92 25.02
CA ASN A 42 18.58 -8.11 24.20
C ASN A 42 17.70 -8.04 22.93
N ARG A 43 18.30 -7.84 21.75
CA ARG A 43 17.63 -7.77 20.44
C ARG A 43 17.46 -9.15 19.78
N LEU A 44 16.83 -10.11 20.46
CA LEU A 44 16.67 -11.47 19.93
C LEU A 44 15.21 -11.94 20.01
N GLY A 45 14.48 -11.84 18.90
CA GLY A 45 13.36 -12.77 18.60
C GLY A 45 11.93 -12.21 18.50
N CYS A 46 11.65 -10.99 18.95
CA CYS A 46 10.28 -10.48 18.93
C CYS A 46 9.81 -10.02 17.53
N VAL A 47 8.50 -10.14 17.29
CA VAL A 47 7.79 -9.65 16.10
C VAL A 47 6.51 -8.93 16.53
N PHE A 48 6.04 -7.96 15.76
CA PHE A 48 4.83 -7.23 16.07
C PHE A 48 3.57 -8.09 15.84
N ALA A 49 3.52 -8.76 14.69
CA ALA A 49 2.44 -9.66 14.32
C ALA A 49 3.01 -10.90 13.65
N LYS A 50 2.42 -12.06 13.96
CA LYS A 50 2.68 -13.36 13.33
C LYS A 50 1.39 -14.19 13.28
N SER A 51 1.39 -15.25 12.47
CA SER A 51 0.26 -16.17 12.39
C SER A 51 0.06 -16.91 13.72
N CYS A 52 -1.18 -16.99 14.19
CA CYS A 52 -1.59 -17.79 15.35
C CYS A 52 -1.59 -19.31 15.06
N ASP A 53 -1.41 -19.72 13.81
CA ASP A 53 -1.24 -21.13 13.45
C ASP A 53 0.19 -21.64 13.73
N LEU A 54 1.10 -20.74 14.12
CA LEU A 54 2.46 -21.10 14.52
C LEU A 54 2.50 -21.55 15.99
N PRO A 55 3.35 -22.52 16.35
CA PRO A 55 3.56 -22.88 17.76
C PRO A 55 4.06 -21.70 18.60
N ASP A 56 3.82 -21.77 19.91
CA ASP A 56 4.29 -20.79 20.89
C ASP A 56 5.79 -20.52 20.76
N GLY A 57 6.17 -19.25 20.76
CA GLY A 57 7.57 -18.83 20.61
C GLY A 57 8.14 -18.95 19.20
N VAL A 58 7.41 -19.56 18.25
CA VAL A 58 7.85 -19.70 16.86
C VAL A 58 7.30 -18.57 16.00
N ILE A 59 8.19 -17.82 15.35
CA ILE A 59 7.84 -16.68 14.49
C ILE A 59 7.84 -17.01 12.99
N ASP A 60 8.35 -18.20 12.63
CA ASP A 60 8.60 -18.62 11.25
C ASP A 60 7.98 -19.98 10.96
N HIS A 61 7.40 -20.14 9.77
CA HIS A 61 6.98 -21.44 9.25
C HIS A 61 8.21 -22.31 8.99
N LYS A 62 8.37 -23.39 9.77
CA LYS A 62 9.47 -24.37 9.67
C LYS A 62 9.00 -25.67 8.99
N ARG A 63 8.42 -25.57 7.79
CA ARG A 63 8.02 -26.76 7.00
C ARG A 63 9.16 -27.26 6.11
N PRO A 64 9.25 -28.57 5.83
CA PRO A 64 10.17 -29.11 4.83
C PRO A 64 10.01 -28.36 3.49
N ALA A 65 11.13 -28.06 2.81
CA ALA A 65 11.20 -27.23 1.60
C ALA A 65 10.91 -25.71 1.76
N GLY A 66 10.74 -25.19 2.98
CA GLY A 66 10.58 -23.75 3.21
C GLY A 66 9.24 -23.19 2.70
N PHE A 67 8.21 -24.04 2.66
CA PHE A 67 6.86 -23.66 2.25
C PHE A 67 6.18 -22.77 3.30
N ILE A 68 5.66 -21.63 2.86
CA ILE A 68 4.82 -20.72 3.66
C ILE A 68 3.40 -20.77 3.06
N PRO A 69 2.38 -21.13 3.86
CA PRO A 69 1.00 -21.20 3.37
C PRO A 69 0.43 -19.81 3.05
N VAL A 70 -0.55 -19.77 2.16
CA VAL A 70 -1.42 -18.60 2.02
C VAL A 70 -2.41 -18.62 3.18
N GLU A 71 -2.44 -17.54 3.96
CA GLU A 71 -3.22 -17.44 5.20
C GLU A 71 -4.22 -16.28 5.12
N LYS A 72 -5.26 -16.31 5.95
CA LYS A 72 -6.17 -15.17 6.10
C LYS A 72 -5.52 -14.12 6.99
N ILE A 73 -5.83 -12.84 6.77
CA ILE A 73 -5.39 -11.79 7.69
C ILE A 73 -5.84 -12.05 9.14
N GLY A 74 -7.00 -12.68 9.32
CA GLY A 74 -7.52 -13.06 10.65
C GLY A 74 -6.62 -13.98 11.46
N ASN A 75 -5.66 -14.68 10.83
CA ASN A 75 -4.67 -15.48 11.55
C ASN A 75 -3.60 -14.61 12.22
N TYR A 76 -3.39 -13.38 11.73
CA TYR A 76 -2.39 -12.44 12.25
C TYR A 76 -2.99 -11.45 13.24
N GLY A 77 -4.30 -11.23 13.19
CA GLY A 77 -4.98 -10.26 14.03
C GLY A 77 -6.36 -9.86 13.53
N GLU A 78 -7.01 -8.98 14.28
CA GLU A 78 -8.28 -8.37 13.88
C GLU A 78 -8.04 -7.11 13.06
N LEU A 79 -8.61 -7.06 11.86
CA LEU A 79 -8.47 -5.96 10.92
C LEU A 79 -9.71 -5.05 10.94
N ALA A 80 -9.49 -3.75 11.07
CA ALA A 80 -10.48 -2.71 10.79
C ALA A 80 -10.03 -1.87 9.59
N ILE A 81 -10.99 -1.44 8.77
CA ILE A 81 -10.74 -0.51 7.66
C ILE A 81 -11.58 0.72 7.95
N LEU A 82 -10.93 1.88 7.90
CA LEU A 82 -11.56 3.18 8.06
C LEU A 82 -11.35 4.01 6.81
N GLY A 83 -12.31 4.86 6.49
CA GLY A 83 -12.18 5.81 5.39
C GLY A 83 -13.11 7.00 5.53
N GLY A 84 -12.89 8.02 4.72
CA GLY A 84 -13.72 9.22 4.65
C GLY A 84 -13.83 9.71 3.22
N TYR A 85 -14.96 10.31 2.86
CA TYR A 85 -15.21 10.85 1.52
C TYR A 85 -14.72 12.29 1.36
N GLU A 86 -14.91 13.11 2.38
CA GLU A 86 -14.74 14.56 2.30
C GLU A 86 -13.78 15.06 3.38
N THR A 87 -13.16 16.19 3.08
CA THR A 87 -12.34 16.93 4.03
C THR A 87 -13.23 17.84 4.89
N ASP A 88 -12.90 17.96 6.16
CA ASP A 88 -13.44 18.98 7.05
C ASP A 88 -12.96 20.40 6.67
N ALA A 89 -13.41 21.39 7.44
CA ALA A 89 -13.03 22.80 7.24
C ALA A 89 -11.51 23.06 7.41
N GLY A 90 -10.80 22.18 8.11
CA GLY A 90 -9.35 22.21 8.29
C GLY A 90 -8.58 21.46 7.19
N GLY A 91 -9.28 20.87 6.21
CA GLY A 91 -8.65 20.07 5.16
C GLY A 91 -8.34 18.64 5.59
N ASN A 92 -8.75 18.20 6.77
CA ASN A 92 -8.47 16.85 7.23
C ASN A 92 -9.63 15.92 6.89
N ILE A 93 -9.39 14.61 6.78
CA ILE A 93 -10.42 13.63 6.43
C ILE A 93 -10.85 12.90 7.70
N PRO A 94 -12.07 13.14 8.22
CA PRO A 94 -12.58 12.38 9.35
C PRO A 94 -12.77 10.92 8.94
N LEU A 95 -12.11 10.01 9.64
CA LEU A 95 -12.18 8.60 9.32
C LEU A 95 -13.38 7.97 10.01
N LYS A 96 -14.17 7.24 9.23
CA LYS A 96 -15.34 6.48 9.67
C LYS A 96 -15.15 5.00 9.34
N GLN A 97 -15.82 4.13 10.07
CA GLN A 97 -15.63 2.69 9.96
C GLN A 97 -16.27 2.12 8.69
N ILE A 98 -15.46 1.47 7.85
CA ILE A 98 -15.90 0.69 6.69
C ILE A 98 -16.13 -0.76 7.10
N SER A 99 -15.20 -1.34 7.86
CA SER A 99 -15.29 -2.70 8.39
C SER A 99 -14.47 -2.89 9.66
N GLY A 100 -14.68 -4.02 10.34
CA GLY A 100 -13.97 -4.40 11.57
C GLY A 100 -14.90 -4.48 12.77
N SER A 101 -14.37 -4.93 13.91
CA SER A 101 -15.12 -5.00 15.16
C SER A 101 -15.34 -3.60 15.73
N ALA A 102 -16.60 -3.24 15.99
CA ALA A 102 -16.95 -1.98 16.65
C ALA A 102 -16.35 -1.88 18.07
N ALA A 103 -16.14 -3.01 18.74
CA ALA A 103 -15.54 -3.04 20.07
C ALA A 103 -14.08 -2.53 20.05
N LEU A 104 -13.32 -2.87 19.01
CA LEU A 104 -11.93 -2.44 18.86
C LEU A 104 -11.82 -0.95 18.55
N THR A 105 -12.70 -0.43 17.70
CA THR A 105 -12.69 0.98 17.30
C THR A 105 -13.28 1.90 18.35
N THR A 106 -14.13 1.39 19.26
CA THR A 106 -14.71 2.18 20.36
C THR A 106 -13.64 2.64 21.36
N ALA A 107 -12.69 1.76 21.70
CA ALA A 107 -11.63 2.09 22.65
C ALA A 107 -10.67 3.18 22.14
N ILE A 108 -10.56 3.36 20.82
CA ILE A 108 -9.66 4.38 20.25
C ILE A 108 -10.26 5.78 20.37
N GLY A 109 -11.58 5.96 20.29
CA GLY A 109 -12.18 7.29 20.13
C GLY A 109 -12.25 7.70 18.67
N THR A 110 -11.68 8.85 18.30
CA THR A 110 -11.76 9.37 16.92
C THR A 110 -10.40 9.50 16.25
N LEU A 111 -10.38 9.26 14.94
CA LEU A 111 -9.20 9.38 14.09
C LEU A 111 -9.50 10.27 12.89
N ILE A 112 -8.59 11.16 12.58
CA ILE A 112 -8.68 12.10 11.45
C ILE A 112 -7.37 12.01 10.67
N LEU A 113 -7.46 11.76 9.37
CA LEU A 113 -6.28 11.74 8.49
C LEU A 113 -5.97 13.17 8.03
N GLY A 114 -4.84 13.71 8.46
CA GLY A 114 -4.36 15.05 8.13
C GLY A 114 -3.35 15.06 6.98
N GLY A 115 -3.22 16.24 6.36
CA GLY A 115 -2.23 16.49 5.30
C GLY A 115 -1.75 17.94 5.31
N THR A 116 -0.45 18.21 5.43
CA THR A 116 0.10 19.58 5.47
C THR A 116 -0.01 20.33 4.13
N ALA A 117 -0.34 19.64 3.03
CA ALA A 117 -0.75 20.27 1.77
C ALA A 117 -2.25 20.66 1.71
N ILE A 118 -3.04 20.31 2.74
CA ILE A 118 -4.48 20.58 2.79
C ILE A 118 -4.80 21.84 3.61
N ALA A 119 -3.87 22.30 4.44
CA ALA A 119 -3.99 23.51 5.25
C ALA A 119 -3.31 24.75 4.63
N ALA A 120 -3.70 25.13 3.41
CA ALA A 120 -3.53 26.50 2.92
C ALA A 120 -4.43 26.77 1.71
N THR A 121 -5.68 27.17 1.97
CA THR A 121 -6.33 28.31 1.31
C THR A 121 -7.68 28.57 2.00
N SER A 122 -7.64 29.17 3.18
CA SER A 122 -8.75 29.99 3.66
C SER A 122 -8.37 31.46 3.44
N SER A 123 -8.84 32.04 2.33
CA SER A 123 -9.19 33.45 2.33
C SER A 123 -10.31 33.69 1.33
N CYS A 124 -11.35 34.37 1.81
CA CYS A 124 -12.57 34.73 1.12
C CYS A 124 -12.30 35.54 -0.15
N GLY A 125 -13.16 35.38 -1.15
CA GLY A 125 -13.25 36.35 -2.25
C GLY A 125 -14.17 35.95 -3.39
N VAL A 126 -15.48 36.21 -3.21
CA VAL A 126 -16.43 36.62 -4.28
C VAL A 126 -16.74 35.53 -5.33
N LEU A 127 -17.96 34.99 -5.42
CA LEU A 127 -19.14 35.70 -5.92
C LEU A 127 -20.41 34.95 -5.47
N CYS A 128 -21.19 35.58 -4.59
CA CYS A 128 -22.60 35.27 -4.44
C CYS A 128 -23.35 35.89 -5.62
N THR A 129 -24.08 35.08 -6.38
CA THR A 129 -25.36 35.53 -6.95
C THR A 129 -26.45 34.71 -6.29
N ALA A 130 -27.07 35.34 -5.30
CA ALA A 130 -28.29 34.91 -4.67
C ALA A 130 -29.48 35.01 -5.64
N GLY A 131 -30.44 34.12 -5.46
CA GLY A 131 -31.80 34.20 -6.00
C GLY A 131 -32.29 32.81 -6.40
N GLY A 132 -33.22 32.16 -5.72
CA GLY A 132 -34.02 32.50 -4.56
C GLY A 132 -34.80 31.25 -4.14
N VAL A 133 -35.12 31.17 -2.86
CA VAL A 133 -35.97 30.15 -2.25
C VAL A 133 -37.38 30.12 -2.86
N ALA A 134 -37.85 28.93 -3.21
CA ALA A 134 -39.28 28.60 -3.21
C ALA A 134 -39.45 27.11 -2.89
N GLY A 135 -39.95 26.83 -1.69
CA GLY A 135 -40.49 25.53 -1.33
C GLY A 135 -41.76 25.22 -2.12
N GLY A 136 -42.00 23.94 -2.39
CA GLY A 136 -43.22 23.50 -3.06
C GLY A 136 -43.21 22.00 -3.33
N THR A 137 -43.88 21.26 -2.46
CA THR A 137 -44.43 19.92 -2.72
C THR A 137 -45.28 19.90 -4.00
N ALA A 138 -45.00 18.99 -4.92
CA ALA A 138 -45.95 18.40 -5.88
C ALA A 138 -45.28 17.15 -6.49
N ALA A 139 -45.72 15.95 -6.12
CA ALA A 139 -46.83 15.23 -6.76
C ALA A 139 -46.48 14.70 -8.16
N THR A 140 -46.45 13.37 -8.19
CA THR A 140 -46.44 12.45 -9.32
C THR A 140 -47.46 12.77 -10.41
N THR A 141 -47.04 12.67 -11.68
CA THR A 141 -47.87 12.14 -12.78
C THR A 141 -46.96 11.43 -13.80
N GLY A 142 -47.24 10.15 -14.05
CA GLY A 142 -46.69 9.38 -15.17
C GLY A 142 -47.18 9.91 -16.52
N THR A 143 -46.58 9.55 -17.65
CA THR A 143 -46.74 8.24 -18.29
C THR A 143 -45.89 8.18 -19.55
N GLY A 144 -45.32 7.00 -19.86
CA GLY A 144 -44.63 6.76 -21.12
C GLY A 144 -43.85 5.44 -21.09
N ALA A 145 -44.51 4.37 -21.54
CA ALA A 145 -44.12 2.98 -21.40
C ALA A 145 -42.88 2.57 -22.22
N GLY A 146 -42.09 1.66 -21.64
CA GLY A 146 -41.04 0.89 -22.29
C GLY A 146 -40.58 -0.23 -21.36
N VAL A 147 -41.32 -1.34 -21.35
CA VAL A 147 -41.05 -2.52 -20.54
C VAL A 147 -39.79 -3.22 -21.06
N GLY A 148 -38.68 -3.03 -20.36
CA GLY A 148 -37.57 -3.96 -20.32
C GLY A 148 -37.33 -4.30 -18.85
N THR A 149 -37.80 -5.46 -18.41
CA THR A 149 -37.53 -6.04 -17.09
C THR A 149 -36.06 -6.42 -16.98
N GLY A 150 -35.20 -5.41 -16.85
CA GLY A 150 -33.91 -5.54 -16.20
C GLY A 150 -34.11 -5.05 -14.77
N VAL A 151 -33.92 -5.94 -13.79
CA VAL A 151 -33.63 -5.50 -12.43
C VAL A 151 -32.31 -4.74 -12.53
N VAL A 152 -32.38 -3.42 -12.70
CA VAL A 152 -31.29 -2.55 -12.29
C VAL A 152 -31.30 -2.62 -10.77
N THR A 153 -30.54 -3.57 -10.23
CA THR A 153 -29.95 -3.36 -8.92
C THR A 153 -29.28 -2.01 -9.03
N ALA A 154 -29.87 -1.00 -8.38
CA ALA A 154 -29.23 0.26 -8.16
C ALA A 154 -27.98 -0.05 -7.33
N GLY A 155 -26.89 -0.40 -8.02
CA GLY A 155 -25.58 -0.47 -7.43
C GLY A 155 -25.34 0.93 -6.90
N VAL A 156 -25.37 1.07 -5.58
CA VAL A 156 -24.87 2.25 -4.91
C VAL A 156 -23.43 2.35 -5.39
N VAL A 157 -23.15 3.31 -6.28
CA VAL A 157 -21.77 3.64 -6.64
C VAL A 157 -21.21 4.22 -5.36
N ALA A 158 -20.50 3.40 -4.58
CA ALA A 158 -19.76 3.86 -3.43
C ALA A 158 -18.82 4.97 -3.93
N GLY A 159 -18.90 6.15 -3.33
CA GLY A 159 -18.07 7.28 -3.72
C GLY A 159 -16.58 6.93 -3.62
N PHE A 160 -15.73 7.70 -4.29
CA PHE A 160 -14.30 7.59 -4.06
C PHE A 160 -13.97 8.16 -2.68
N LEU A 161 -13.24 7.38 -1.89
CA LEU A 161 -12.76 7.79 -0.58
C LEU A 161 -11.69 8.86 -0.75
N GLY A 162 -11.79 9.96 -0.01
CA GLY A 162 -10.75 10.98 0.12
C GLY A 162 -9.56 10.49 0.93
N GLY A 163 -9.71 9.41 1.71
CA GLY A 163 -8.61 8.76 2.43
C GLY A 163 -9.05 7.45 3.06
N MET A 164 -8.11 6.53 3.23
CA MET A 164 -8.36 5.21 3.82
C MET A 164 -7.16 4.75 4.65
N VAL A 165 -7.46 4.14 5.79
CA VAL A 165 -6.48 3.45 6.63
C VAL A 165 -6.97 2.05 6.98
N ALA A 166 -6.04 1.11 7.06
CA ALA A 166 -6.28 -0.21 7.62
C ALA A 166 -5.52 -0.33 8.94
N LEU A 167 -6.19 -0.82 9.98
CA LEU A 167 -5.65 -1.00 11.32
C LEU A 167 -5.71 -2.49 11.68
N LEU A 168 -4.58 -3.08 12.06
CA LEU A 168 -4.49 -4.46 12.50
C LEU A 168 -4.08 -4.51 13.97
N TRP A 169 -4.95 -5.09 14.78
CA TRP A 169 -4.64 -5.50 16.15
C TRP A 169 -3.99 -6.88 16.08
N PRO A 170 -2.71 -7.03 16.46
CA PRO A 170 -2.07 -8.34 16.43
C PRO A 170 -2.81 -9.31 17.36
N SER A 171 -2.92 -10.57 16.94
CA SER A 171 -3.48 -11.63 17.77
C SER A 171 -2.74 -11.71 19.11
N SER A 172 -3.47 -11.77 20.23
CA SER A 172 -2.86 -12.05 21.52
C SER A 172 -2.52 -13.52 21.62
N LEU A 173 -1.22 -13.84 21.61
CA LEU A 173 -0.73 -15.23 21.60
C LEU A 173 -0.30 -15.72 22.97
N GLY A 174 -0.23 -14.81 23.97
CA GLY A 174 0.21 -15.15 25.32
C GLY A 174 1.65 -15.68 25.40
N ASP A 175 2.42 -15.55 24.33
CA ASP A 175 3.81 -16.00 24.23
C ASP A 175 4.79 -14.81 24.25
N SER A 176 6.06 -15.07 24.52
CA SER A 176 7.11 -14.04 24.56
C SER A 176 7.67 -13.69 23.17
N SER A 177 6.97 -14.07 22.10
CA SER A 177 7.43 -13.80 20.73
C SER A 177 6.94 -12.46 20.19
N LEU A 178 5.98 -11.83 20.87
CA LEU A 178 5.51 -10.50 20.51
C LEU A 178 6.29 -9.41 21.25
N TYR A 179 6.42 -8.24 20.64
CA TYR A 179 6.95 -7.08 21.35
C TYR A 179 6.01 -6.67 22.48
N THR A 180 6.58 -6.21 23.60
CA THR A 180 5.81 -5.46 24.60
C THR A 180 5.62 -4.00 24.14
N GLU A 181 4.67 -3.30 24.76
CA GLU A 181 4.43 -1.89 24.47
C GLU A 181 5.66 -1.01 24.78
N GLU A 182 6.32 -1.25 25.91
CA GLU A 182 7.51 -0.51 26.35
C GLU A 182 8.69 -0.73 25.39
N GLN A 183 8.80 -1.95 24.83
CA GLN A 183 9.77 -2.22 23.79
C GLN A 183 9.50 -1.37 22.55
N LEU A 184 8.26 -1.34 22.05
CA LEU A 184 7.91 -0.58 20.85
C LEU A 184 8.12 0.93 21.04
N GLN A 185 7.82 1.48 22.23
CA GLN A 185 8.06 2.90 22.54
C GLN A 185 9.54 3.31 22.41
N SER A 186 10.48 2.37 22.59
CA SER A 186 11.92 2.64 22.48
C SER A 186 12.51 2.37 21.09
N LEU A 187 11.73 1.80 20.18
CA LEU A 187 12.19 1.36 18.87
C LEU A 187 11.87 2.40 17.80
N LYS A 188 12.79 2.55 16.83
CA LYS A 188 12.56 3.31 15.59
C LYS A 188 11.92 2.45 14.51
N GLU A 189 12.21 1.16 14.53
CA GLU A 189 11.67 0.16 13.61
C GLU A 189 11.36 -1.11 14.39
N GLY A 190 10.28 -1.78 14.02
CA GLY A 190 9.88 -3.06 14.59
C GLY A 190 9.76 -4.12 13.51
N ARG A 191 10.11 -5.35 13.87
CA ARG A 191 9.96 -6.51 12.98
C ARG A 191 8.49 -6.93 12.90
N THR A 192 7.95 -7.22 11.73
CA THR A 192 6.63 -7.83 11.54
C THR A 192 6.71 -9.01 10.57
N ARG A 193 5.84 -10.02 10.73
CA ARG A 193 5.69 -11.14 9.78
C ARG A 193 4.63 -10.92 8.70
N VAL A 194 3.93 -9.79 8.74
CA VAL A 194 2.89 -9.43 7.77
C VAL A 194 3.02 -7.96 7.37
N ARG A 195 2.90 -7.71 6.07
CA ARG A 195 2.77 -6.37 5.45
C ARG A 195 1.52 -6.38 4.57
N ILE A 196 0.61 -5.44 4.75
CA ILE A 196 -0.70 -5.38 4.10
C ILE A 196 -0.74 -4.18 3.15
N HIS A 197 -1.35 -4.40 1.99
CA HIS A 197 -1.73 -3.35 1.07
C HIS A 197 -3.25 -3.25 0.99
N ILE A 198 -3.75 -2.02 0.88
CA ILE A 198 -5.13 -1.75 0.59
C ILE A 198 -5.23 -0.56 -0.37
N GLU A 199 -6.11 -0.66 -1.36
CA GLU A 199 -6.40 0.40 -2.32
C GLU A 199 -7.87 0.39 -2.73
N GLN A 200 -8.40 1.53 -3.16
CA GLN A 200 -9.69 1.59 -3.84
C GLN A 200 -9.45 1.59 -5.36
N GLN A 201 -10.12 0.71 -6.06
CA GLN A 201 -10.06 0.58 -7.52
C GLN A 201 -10.90 1.67 -8.19
N ALA A 202 -10.67 1.87 -9.49
CA ALA A 202 -11.39 2.85 -10.31
C ALA A 202 -12.90 2.57 -10.45
N ASP A 203 -13.39 1.39 -10.04
CA ASP A 203 -14.82 1.07 -9.98
C ASP A 203 -15.45 1.32 -8.60
N GLY A 204 -14.67 1.90 -7.67
CA GLY A 204 -15.08 2.18 -6.29
C GLY A 204 -14.92 0.99 -5.34
N THR A 205 -14.57 -0.21 -5.83
CA THR A 205 -14.37 -1.40 -4.98
C THR A 205 -13.03 -1.34 -4.25
N LEU A 206 -12.95 -1.98 -3.09
CA LEU A 206 -11.69 -2.11 -2.36
C LEU A 206 -10.93 -3.36 -2.78
N LYS A 207 -9.63 -3.23 -3.00
CA LYS A 207 -8.68 -4.33 -3.18
C LYS A 207 -7.75 -4.36 -1.96
N GLY A 208 -7.48 -5.54 -1.43
CA GLY A 208 -6.50 -5.71 -0.37
C GLY A 208 -5.85 -7.08 -0.42
N TYR A 209 -4.57 -7.13 -0.11
CA TYR A 209 -3.75 -8.35 -0.01
C TYR A 209 -2.56 -8.04 0.90
N GLY A 210 -1.84 -9.05 1.34
CA GLY A 210 -0.61 -8.85 2.07
C GLY A 210 0.44 -9.89 1.73
N TYR A 211 1.66 -9.65 2.20
CA TYR A 211 2.77 -10.56 2.07
C TYR A 211 3.29 -10.98 3.44
N ASN A 212 3.65 -12.25 3.55
CA ASN A 212 4.46 -12.74 4.65
C ASN A 212 5.93 -12.35 4.43
N THR A 213 6.58 -11.80 5.45
CA THR A 213 7.93 -11.23 5.32
C THR A 213 9.06 -12.22 5.63
N GLN A 214 8.75 -13.44 6.09
CA GLN A 214 9.74 -14.40 6.60
C GLN A 214 10.92 -14.66 5.64
N ARG A 215 10.68 -14.67 4.31
CA ARG A 215 11.74 -14.93 3.31
C ARG A 215 12.40 -13.66 2.75
N ARG A 216 11.93 -12.49 3.18
CA ARG A 216 12.37 -11.16 2.72
C ARG A 216 12.70 -10.33 3.95
N THR A 217 13.93 -10.46 4.43
CA THR A 217 14.42 -9.71 5.60
C THR A 217 14.47 -8.21 5.34
N ASP A 218 14.53 -7.80 4.09
CA ASP A 218 14.36 -6.41 3.65
C ASP A 218 12.92 -5.88 3.82
N TRP A 219 11.92 -6.75 4.01
CA TRP A 219 10.53 -6.37 4.23
C TRP A 219 10.08 -6.49 5.68
N GLU A 220 10.90 -7.07 6.55
CA GLU A 220 10.47 -7.42 7.91
C GLU A 220 10.49 -6.23 8.87
N MET A 221 11.37 -5.25 8.63
CA MET A 221 11.54 -4.08 9.50
C MET A 221 10.74 -2.91 8.97
N ILE A 222 9.90 -2.31 9.83
CA ILE A 222 9.00 -1.23 9.45
C ILE A 222 9.08 -0.11 10.49
N PRO A 223 8.86 1.16 10.11
CA PRO A 223 9.02 2.26 11.05
C PRO A 223 7.97 2.22 12.16
N VAL A 224 8.41 2.60 13.36
CA VAL A 224 7.55 2.84 14.53
C VAL A 224 7.25 4.32 14.60
N VAL A 225 5.97 4.66 14.62
CA VAL A 225 5.47 6.03 14.72
C VAL A 225 4.68 6.16 16.02
N GLN A 226 4.89 7.26 16.73
CA GLN A 226 4.25 7.54 18.00
C GLN A 226 3.39 8.79 17.86
N PHE A 227 2.34 8.88 18.67
CA PHE A 227 1.61 10.14 18.81
C PHE A 227 2.41 11.12 19.67
N GLU A 228 2.56 12.34 19.16
CA GLU A 228 3.16 13.45 19.88
C GLU A 228 2.10 14.52 20.17
N GLU A 229 2.20 15.15 21.35
CA GLU A 229 1.31 16.23 21.73
C GLU A 229 1.67 17.50 20.95
N GLN A 230 0.75 17.94 20.08
CA GLN A 230 0.84 19.20 19.34
C GLN A 230 -0.31 20.11 19.76
N GLY A 231 -0.05 20.99 20.72
CA GLY A 231 -1.08 21.86 21.29
C GLY A 231 -2.10 21.06 22.10
N SER A 232 -3.35 20.98 21.62
CA SER A 232 -4.41 20.18 22.26
C SER A 232 -4.71 18.88 21.51
N GLN A 233 -3.87 18.49 20.55
CA GLN A 233 -4.06 17.33 19.69
C GLN A 233 -2.92 16.34 19.85
N GLN A 234 -3.24 15.06 19.66
CA GLN A 234 -2.24 14.00 19.55
C GLN A 234 -2.04 13.71 18.06
N VAL A 235 -0.81 13.89 17.56
CA VAL A 235 -0.50 13.81 16.13
C VAL A 235 0.61 12.79 15.89
N ALA A 236 0.33 11.82 15.01
CA ALA A 236 1.31 10.89 14.48
C ALA A 236 1.71 11.34 13.07
N ASP A 237 2.99 11.58 12.83
CA ASP A 237 3.54 11.96 11.52
C ASP A 237 4.13 10.73 10.82
N PHE A 238 3.63 10.45 9.62
CA PHE A 238 4.06 9.31 8.79
C PHE A 238 5.03 9.72 7.69
N GLY A 239 5.47 10.98 7.66
CA GLY A 239 6.25 11.55 6.58
C GLY A 239 5.39 11.95 5.38
N ASP A 240 6.03 12.59 4.39
CA ASP A 240 5.39 13.10 3.17
C ASP A 240 4.18 14.02 3.42
N GLY A 241 4.16 14.68 4.58
CA GLY A 241 3.08 15.54 5.00
C GLY A 241 1.79 14.81 5.35
N VAL A 242 1.80 13.49 5.53
CA VAL A 242 0.65 12.68 5.95
C VAL A 242 0.67 12.51 7.47
N THR A 243 -0.40 12.89 8.14
CA THR A 243 -0.52 12.77 9.61
C THR A 243 -1.80 12.06 10.00
N LEU A 244 -1.83 11.47 11.19
CA LEU A 244 -3.04 10.98 11.83
C LEU A 244 -3.23 11.75 13.14
N ILE A 245 -4.38 12.37 13.27
CA ILE A 245 -4.77 13.09 14.47
C ILE A 245 -5.69 12.17 15.27
N TRP A 246 -5.33 11.94 16.52
CA TRP A 246 -6.08 11.11 17.44
C TRP A 246 -6.71 11.96 18.53
N THR A 247 -8.00 11.69 18.80
CA THR A 247 -8.67 12.23 19.98
C THR A 247 -9.21 11.06 20.79
N PRO A 248 -8.76 10.89 22.05
CA PRO A 248 -9.17 9.77 22.90
C PRO A 248 -10.69 9.81 23.15
N ALA A 249 -11.27 8.63 23.36
CA ALA A 249 -12.65 8.54 23.85
C ALA A 249 -12.75 9.17 25.25
N VAL A 250 -13.69 10.09 25.44
CA VAL A 250 -13.89 10.81 26.73
C VAL A 250 -14.33 9.85 27.85
N ASP A 251 -14.96 8.73 27.49
CA ASP A 251 -15.31 7.64 28.41
C ASP A 251 -15.24 6.29 27.64
N PRO A 252 -14.36 5.34 28.05
CA PRO A 252 -14.23 4.02 27.42
C PRO A 252 -15.50 3.17 27.44
N SER A 253 -16.46 3.50 28.32
CA SER A 253 -17.78 2.87 28.43
C SER A 253 -18.87 3.60 27.65
N SER A 254 -18.61 4.83 27.19
CA SER A 254 -19.50 5.57 26.32
C SER A 254 -19.39 5.05 24.88
N THR A 255 -20.52 4.90 24.22
CA THR A 255 -20.65 4.40 22.83
C THR A 255 -20.09 5.35 21.76
N SER A 256 -19.23 6.30 22.13
CA SER A 256 -18.63 7.29 21.21
C SER A 256 -17.39 6.71 20.51
N GLY A 257 -17.58 5.58 19.82
CA GLY A 257 -16.57 5.00 18.93
C GLY A 257 -16.58 5.65 17.54
N ILE A 258 -15.64 5.23 16.70
CA ILE A 258 -15.60 5.64 15.30
C ILE A 258 -16.92 5.26 14.61
N PRO A 259 -17.71 6.22 14.10
CA PRO A 259 -19.03 5.93 13.53
C PRO A 259 -18.90 5.17 12.21
N PRO A 260 -19.91 4.40 11.79
CA PRO A 260 -19.91 3.73 10.48
C PRO A 260 -19.92 4.76 9.34
N LEU A 261 -19.26 4.41 8.23
CA LEU A 261 -19.26 5.22 7.02
C LEU A 261 -20.53 4.93 6.20
N GLU A 262 -21.37 5.95 6.03
CA GLU A 262 -22.57 5.85 5.21
C GLU A 262 -22.23 5.58 3.75
N GLY A 263 -22.84 4.55 3.13
CA GLY A 263 -22.56 4.18 1.76
C GLY A 263 -21.16 3.59 1.53
N ALA A 264 -20.51 3.07 2.58
CA ALA A 264 -19.18 2.47 2.49
C ALA A 264 -19.06 1.38 1.41
N PRO A 265 -17.93 1.30 0.69
CA PRO A 265 -17.66 0.20 -0.22
C PRO A 265 -17.53 -1.13 0.54
N GLN A 266 -17.75 -2.24 -0.16
CA GLN A 266 -17.59 -3.57 0.43
C GLN A 266 -16.11 -3.83 0.77
N ALA A 267 -15.86 -4.24 2.02
CA ALA A 267 -14.52 -4.57 2.48
C ALA A 267 -13.95 -5.82 1.75
N PRO A 268 -12.65 -5.80 1.39
CA PRO A 268 -12.03 -6.92 0.71
C PRO A 268 -11.73 -8.06 1.69
N GLN A 269 -11.72 -9.29 1.17
CA GLN A 269 -11.11 -10.41 1.89
C GLN A 269 -9.60 -10.38 1.67
N ILE A 270 -8.84 -10.10 2.72
CA ILE A 270 -7.37 -10.00 2.64
C ILE A 270 -6.72 -11.35 2.94
N TRP A 271 -5.93 -11.80 1.98
CA TRP A 271 -5.07 -12.97 2.07
C TRP A 271 -3.60 -12.55 2.18
N ILE A 272 -2.83 -13.27 2.99
CA ILE A 272 -1.40 -13.10 3.19
C ILE A 272 -0.67 -14.16 2.37
N TYR A 273 0.11 -13.71 1.40
CA TYR A 273 0.79 -14.56 0.44
C TYR A 273 2.27 -14.72 0.76
N PRO A 274 2.88 -15.86 0.42
CA PRO A 274 4.33 -15.97 0.40
C PRO A 274 4.93 -15.13 -0.75
N PRO A 275 6.14 -14.57 -0.60
CA PRO A 275 6.80 -13.77 -1.64
C PRO A 275 7.31 -14.67 -2.77
N THR A 276 6.42 -15.04 -3.68
CA THR A 276 6.67 -16.01 -4.77
C THR A 276 6.02 -15.54 -6.07
N GLU A 277 6.59 -15.91 -7.21
CA GLU A 277 6.02 -15.57 -8.52
C GLU A 277 4.58 -16.12 -8.69
N GLN A 278 4.25 -17.23 -8.04
CA GLN A 278 2.89 -17.76 -8.05
C GLN A 278 1.90 -16.80 -7.36
N ALA A 279 2.29 -16.18 -6.25
CA ALA A 279 1.47 -15.18 -5.58
C ALA A 279 1.28 -13.94 -6.47
N ASP A 280 2.33 -13.50 -7.16
CA ASP A 280 2.28 -12.31 -8.02
C ASP A 280 1.30 -12.49 -9.20
N ASN A 281 1.25 -13.71 -9.75
CA ASN A 281 0.28 -14.08 -10.78
C ASN A 281 -1.18 -14.11 -10.26
N ILE A 282 -1.37 -14.43 -8.97
CA ILE A 282 -2.70 -14.44 -8.33
C ILE A 282 -3.18 -13.02 -8.00
N ILE A 283 -2.30 -12.21 -7.40
CA ILE A 283 -2.62 -10.83 -6.97
C ILE A 283 -2.84 -9.92 -8.18
N VAL A 284 -2.14 -10.22 -9.29
CA VAL A 284 -2.11 -9.46 -10.53
C VAL A 284 -1.62 -8.02 -10.31
N SER A 285 -0.40 -7.76 -10.79
CA SER A 285 0.31 -6.48 -10.60
C SER A 285 0.33 -6.06 -9.12
N PRO A 286 0.98 -6.88 -8.26
CA PRO A 286 1.16 -6.50 -6.87
C PRO A 286 2.05 -5.26 -6.78
N ILE A 287 1.68 -4.39 -5.88
CA ILE A 287 2.57 -3.43 -5.22
C ILE A 287 3.26 -4.22 -4.11
N TYR A 288 4.56 -4.05 -3.97
CA TYR A 288 5.33 -4.82 -2.99
C TYR A 288 5.50 -4.03 -1.69
N PRO A 289 5.82 -4.71 -0.57
CA PRO A 289 5.88 -4.07 0.72
C PRO A 289 6.81 -2.87 0.80
N ASP A 290 7.90 -2.84 0.06
CA ASP A 290 8.80 -1.69 -0.04
C ASP A 290 8.14 -0.40 -0.53
N GLU A 291 6.97 -0.48 -1.18
CA GLU A 291 6.17 0.66 -1.63
C GLU A 291 4.99 1.00 -0.68
N TYR A 292 4.81 0.23 0.41
CA TYR A 292 3.70 0.43 1.33
C TYR A 292 3.96 1.62 2.26
N LYS A 293 2.91 2.38 2.55
CA LYS A 293 2.89 3.38 3.63
C LYS A 293 2.30 2.76 4.89
N ASP A 294 3.08 1.91 5.53
CA ASP A 294 2.66 1.13 6.69
C ASP A 294 3.67 1.17 7.83
N PHE A 295 3.13 1.18 9.05
CA PHE A 295 3.85 1.58 10.25
C PHE A 295 3.36 0.79 11.46
N LEU A 296 4.19 0.75 12.50
CA LEU A 296 3.74 0.39 13.85
C LEU A 296 3.36 1.66 14.58
N LEU A 297 2.08 1.83 14.85
CA LEU A 297 1.52 2.99 15.54
C LEU A 297 1.43 2.72 17.03
N VAL A 298 2.18 3.49 17.82
CA VAL A 298 2.22 3.39 19.28
C VAL A 298 1.42 4.56 19.88
N PHE A 299 0.44 4.23 20.72
CA PHE A 299 -0.35 5.20 21.46
C PHE A 299 0.39 5.65 22.73
N PRO A 300 0.04 6.80 23.31
CA PRO A 300 0.60 7.22 24.59
C PRO A 300 0.34 6.18 25.68
N ALA A 301 1.33 5.93 26.55
CA ALA A 301 1.33 4.84 27.53
C ALA A 301 0.08 4.81 28.45
N ASP A 302 -0.44 5.99 28.80
CA ASP A 302 -1.60 6.12 29.70
C ASP A 302 -2.95 6.00 28.98
N SER A 303 -2.96 5.76 27.66
CA SER A 303 -4.18 5.64 26.86
C SER A 303 -4.92 4.33 27.07
N GLY A 304 -4.23 3.27 27.50
CA GLY A 304 -4.77 1.91 27.57
C GLY A 304 -5.04 1.28 26.19
N ILE A 305 -4.57 1.89 25.11
CA ILE A 305 -4.71 1.38 23.74
C ILE A 305 -3.41 0.69 23.33
N GLN A 306 -3.49 -0.60 23.01
CA GLN A 306 -2.34 -1.35 22.52
C GLN A 306 -1.82 -0.80 21.18
N PRO A 307 -0.50 -0.88 20.91
CA PRO A 307 0.06 -0.54 19.61
C PRO A 307 -0.57 -1.33 18.45
N LEU A 308 -0.67 -0.69 17.29
CA LEU A 308 -1.35 -1.22 16.09
C LEU A 308 -0.43 -1.22 14.89
N TYR A 309 -0.65 -2.14 13.96
CA TYR A 309 -0.11 -2.01 12.62
C TYR A 309 -1.09 -1.18 11.78
N ILE A 310 -0.60 -0.12 11.14
CA ILE A 310 -1.41 0.78 10.31
C ILE A 310 -0.89 0.77 8.87
N VAL A 311 -1.81 0.76 7.91
CA VAL A 311 -1.53 1.04 6.49
C VAL A 311 -2.30 2.28 6.09
N ILE A 312 -1.64 3.21 5.40
CA ILE A 312 -2.25 4.43 4.91
C ILE A 312 -2.29 4.39 3.39
N SER A 313 -3.49 4.44 2.83
CA SER A 313 -3.70 4.59 1.39
C SER A 313 -4.14 6.02 1.10
N ALA A 314 -3.16 6.91 1.02
CA ALA A 314 -3.35 8.31 0.62
C ALA A 314 -2.76 8.58 -0.77
N ARG A 315 -3.45 8.12 -1.85
CA ARG A 315 -3.28 8.68 -3.21
C ARG A 315 -4.21 9.89 -3.45
N TYR A 316 -4.77 10.39 -2.38
CA TYR A 316 -5.92 11.29 -2.37
C TYR A 316 -5.57 12.65 -1.74
N SER A 317 -4.29 12.94 -1.51
CA SER A 317 -3.86 14.28 -1.13
C SER A 317 -4.21 15.23 -2.28
N PRO A 318 -5.02 16.28 -2.05
CA PRO A 318 -5.23 17.29 -3.06
C PRO A 318 -3.90 17.93 -3.45
N GLY A 319 -3.75 18.32 -4.71
CA GLY A 319 -2.53 18.98 -5.16
C GLY A 319 -2.72 19.70 -6.47
N VAL A 320 -1.75 20.55 -6.79
CA VAL A 320 -1.74 21.36 -8.00
C VAL A 320 -0.74 20.75 -8.98
N VAL A 321 -1.15 20.62 -10.24
CA VAL A 321 -0.27 20.09 -11.28
C VAL A 321 0.85 21.08 -11.60
N THR A 322 2.09 20.59 -11.55
CA THR A 322 3.31 21.32 -11.93
C THR A 322 4.03 20.58 -13.07
N GLY A 323 5.12 21.16 -13.59
CA GLY A 323 5.90 20.54 -14.66
C GLY A 323 5.43 20.91 -16.07
N GLN A 324 6.33 20.76 -17.03
CA GLN A 324 6.14 21.18 -18.42
C GLN A 324 5.71 20.02 -19.32
N GLY A 325 6.13 18.80 -19.01
CA GLY A 325 6.03 17.67 -19.92
C GLY A 325 7.05 17.77 -21.05
N GLU A 326 7.03 16.79 -21.95
CA GLU A 326 7.99 16.70 -23.05
C GLU A 326 7.30 16.72 -24.41
N ASP A 327 7.98 17.25 -25.42
CA ASP A 327 7.53 17.14 -26.80
C ASP A 327 7.69 15.70 -27.29
N VAL A 328 6.57 15.08 -27.67
CA VAL A 328 6.55 13.71 -28.17
C VAL A 328 6.39 13.70 -29.69
N SER A 329 7.18 12.87 -30.37
CA SER A 329 7.10 12.69 -31.82
C SER A 329 6.67 11.27 -32.18
N GLY A 330 5.86 11.13 -33.23
CA GLY A 330 5.39 9.82 -33.70
C GLY A 330 4.31 9.21 -32.81
N ILE A 331 4.35 7.88 -32.64
CA ILE A 331 3.37 7.15 -31.82
C ILE A 331 3.79 7.28 -30.35
N TRP A 332 3.07 8.11 -29.59
CA TRP A 332 3.41 8.48 -28.22
C TRP A 332 3.61 7.27 -27.32
N LEU A 333 2.66 6.33 -27.27
CA LEU A 333 2.73 5.17 -26.38
C LEU A 333 3.60 4.02 -26.92
N ALA A 334 4.26 4.15 -28.06
CA ALA A 334 5.08 3.07 -28.61
C ALA A 334 6.28 2.72 -27.72
N GLY A 335 6.83 3.71 -26.99
CA GLY A 335 7.93 3.52 -26.05
C GLY A 335 7.51 3.14 -24.62
N ALA A 336 6.21 3.01 -24.33
CA ALA A 336 5.75 2.81 -22.96
C ALA A 336 6.15 1.45 -22.36
N GLY A 337 6.59 0.51 -23.20
CA GLY A 337 7.11 -0.80 -22.79
C GLY A 337 8.61 -0.84 -22.51
N THR A 338 9.32 0.29 -22.55
CA THR A 338 10.78 0.36 -22.35
C THR A 338 11.18 1.42 -21.32
N GLY A 339 12.39 1.32 -20.77
CA GLY A 339 12.94 2.34 -19.85
C GLY A 339 12.03 2.59 -18.64
N LEU A 340 11.76 3.85 -18.31
CA LEU A 340 10.78 4.22 -17.28
C LEU A 340 9.36 4.44 -17.83
N GLY A 341 9.14 4.14 -19.12
CA GLY A 341 7.94 4.53 -19.87
C GLY A 341 8.13 5.82 -20.65
N VAL A 342 7.02 6.39 -21.14
CA VAL A 342 7.02 7.61 -21.96
C VAL A 342 6.58 8.83 -21.16
N PRO A 343 7.12 10.03 -21.45
CA PRO A 343 6.73 11.25 -20.76
C PRO A 343 5.29 11.65 -21.08
N ILE A 344 4.72 12.49 -20.21
CA ILE A 344 3.45 13.15 -20.49
C ILE A 344 3.71 14.22 -21.58
N PRO A 345 2.91 14.26 -22.67
CA PRO A 345 3.09 15.25 -23.72
C PRO A 345 2.93 16.67 -23.19
N ALA A 346 3.82 17.60 -23.58
CA ALA A 346 3.79 18.98 -23.13
C ALA A 346 2.42 19.65 -23.35
N ARG A 347 1.79 19.40 -24.50
CA ARG A 347 0.44 19.89 -24.83
C ARG A 347 -0.69 19.36 -23.93
N ILE A 348 -0.49 18.23 -23.26
CA ILE A 348 -1.42 17.68 -22.27
C ILE A 348 -1.09 18.28 -20.90
N ALA A 349 0.19 18.40 -20.57
CA ALA A 349 0.64 19.07 -19.35
C ALA A 349 0.15 20.52 -19.29
N ASP A 350 0.24 21.29 -20.38
CA ASP A 350 -0.26 22.67 -20.50
C ASP A 350 -1.74 22.79 -20.14
N GLN A 351 -2.55 21.81 -20.52
CA GLN A 351 -3.98 21.81 -20.20
C GLN A 351 -4.23 21.60 -18.72
N LEU A 352 -3.42 20.79 -18.04
CA LEU A 352 -3.61 20.39 -16.64
C LEU A 352 -2.85 21.28 -15.65
N ARG A 353 -1.78 21.96 -16.09
CA ARG A 353 -0.89 22.75 -15.24
C ARG A 353 -1.66 23.83 -14.48
N GLY A 354 -1.38 23.95 -13.19
CA GLY A 354 -2.06 24.89 -12.31
C GLY A 354 -3.48 24.46 -11.88
N GLN A 355 -4.04 23.39 -12.44
CA GLN A 355 -5.30 22.84 -11.94
C GLN A 355 -5.08 22.10 -10.61
N LYS A 356 -6.02 22.29 -9.69
CA LYS A 356 -6.06 21.58 -8.42
C LYS A 356 -6.92 20.33 -8.54
N PHE A 357 -6.35 19.17 -8.24
CA PHE A 357 -7.08 17.90 -8.17
C PHE A 357 -7.28 17.49 -6.73
N LYS A 358 -8.41 16.83 -6.45
CA LYS A 358 -8.72 16.27 -5.13
C LYS A 358 -8.02 14.92 -4.88
N SER A 359 -7.53 14.28 -5.93
CA SER A 359 -6.83 13.00 -5.86
C SER A 359 -6.03 12.73 -7.13
N PHE A 360 -5.07 11.81 -7.05
CA PHE A 360 -4.30 11.39 -8.21
C PHE A 360 -5.17 10.66 -9.24
N ASP A 361 -6.23 9.96 -8.82
CA ASP A 361 -7.17 9.34 -9.77
C ASP A 361 -7.99 10.39 -10.54
N ALA A 362 -8.39 11.48 -9.89
CA ALA A 362 -9.04 12.60 -10.58
C ALA A 362 -8.10 13.24 -11.61
N PHE A 363 -6.82 13.40 -11.26
CA PHE A 363 -5.78 13.82 -12.20
C PHE A 363 -5.62 12.82 -13.36
N ARG A 364 -5.49 11.52 -13.09
CA ARG A 364 -5.39 10.46 -14.11
C ARG A 364 -6.57 10.51 -15.07
N ALA A 365 -7.79 10.65 -14.55
CA ALA A 365 -9.00 10.74 -15.35
C ALA A 365 -8.99 11.98 -16.24
N ALA A 366 -8.66 13.15 -15.68
CA ALA A 366 -8.54 14.40 -16.43
C ALA A 366 -7.46 14.35 -17.52
N MET A 367 -6.31 13.72 -17.21
CA MET A 367 -5.24 13.50 -18.18
C MET A 367 -5.71 12.67 -19.37
N TRP A 368 -6.39 11.55 -19.15
CA TRP A 368 -6.89 10.72 -20.25
C TRP A 368 -8.02 11.40 -21.04
N ILE A 369 -8.84 12.24 -20.39
CA ILE A 369 -9.81 13.09 -21.09
C ILE A 369 -9.11 14.13 -21.96
N ALA A 370 -8.06 14.78 -21.47
CA ALA A 370 -7.27 15.72 -22.25
C ALA A 370 -6.63 15.05 -23.48
N VAL A 371 -6.10 13.83 -23.31
CA VAL A 371 -5.61 13.01 -24.44
C VAL A 371 -6.73 12.68 -25.43
N SER A 372 -7.95 12.39 -24.96
CA SER A 372 -9.11 12.14 -25.83
C SER A 372 -9.52 13.37 -26.64
N ASN A 373 -9.31 14.57 -26.11
CA ASN A 373 -9.69 15.83 -26.74
C ASN A 373 -8.61 16.36 -27.70
N ASP A 374 -7.37 15.88 -27.58
CA ASP A 374 -6.32 16.18 -28.54
C ASP A 374 -6.47 15.29 -29.79
N ALA A 375 -6.78 15.91 -30.93
CA ALA A 375 -7.07 15.18 -32.17
C ALA A 375 -5.87 14.34 -32.67
N GLU A 376 -4.65 14.82 -32.47
CA GLU A 376 -3.43 14.15 -32.93
C GLU A 376 -3.16 12.91 -32.08
N LEU A 377 -3.18 13.04 -30.75
CA LEU A 377 -2.98 11.94 -29.82
C LEU A 377 -4.13 10.94 -29.86
N ASN A 378 -5.38 11.41 -29.89
CA ASN A 378 -6.56 10.55 -29.91
C ASN A 378 -6.63 9.69 -31.19
N SER A 379 -6.12 10.21 -32.32
CA SER A 379 -6.06 9.46 -33.58
C SER A 379 -5.14 8.22 -33.53
N GLN A 380 -4.21 8.17 -32.56
CA GLN A 380 -3.29 7.05 -32.37
C GLN A 380 -3.97 5.83 -31.71
N PHE A 381 -5.16 6.00 -31.15
CA PHE A 381 -5.90 4.95 -30.44
C PHE A 381 -6.97 4.31 -31.31
N LYS A 382 -7.17 2.99 -31.16
CA LYS A 382 -8.33 2.30 -31.74
C LYS A 382 -9.65 2.83 -31.15
N PRO A 383 -10.79 2.75 -31.88
CA PRO A 383 -12.07 3.29 -31.44
C PRO A 383 -12.51 2.86 -30.03
N THR A 384 -12.24 1.61 -29.65
CA THR A 384 -12.52 1.13 -28.29
C THR A 384 -11.76 1.92 -27.22
N ASN A 385 -10.46 2.19 -27.43
CA ASN A 385 -9.66 2.95 -26.48
C ASN A 385 -10.06 4.44 -26.48
N GLN A 386 -10.39 5.02 -27.63
CA GLN A 386 -10.94 6.38 -27.69
C GLN A 386 -12.18 6.53 -26.80
N GLY A 387 -13.09 5.54 -26.81
CA GLY A 387 -14.27 5.53 -25.93
C GLY A 387 -13.98 5.33 -24.44
N TRP A 388 -12.82 4.80 -24.07
CA TRP A 388 -12.37 4.73 -22.67
C TRP A 388 -11.75 6.05 -22.22
N LEU A 389 -10.90 6.63 -23.07
CA LEU A 389 -10.23 7.91 -22.82
C LEU A 389 -11.24 9.03 -22.56
N SER A 390 -12.30 9.12 -23.38
CA SER A 390 -13.36 10.13 -23.21
C SER A 390 -14.16 10.00 -21.91
N LYS A 391 -14.05 8.85 -21.22
CA LYS A 391 -14.64 8.59 -19.90
C LYS A 391 -13.61 8.67 -18.76
N GLY A 392 -12.41 9.20 -19.02
CA GLY A 392 -11.32 9.28 -18.04
C GLY A 392 -10.71 7.93 -17.67
N ASN A 393 -10.90 6.90 -18.48
CA ASN A 393 -10.31 5.58 -18.24
C ASN A 393 -8.98 5.43 -18.97
N SER A 394 -8.03 4.75 -18.33
CA SER A 394 -6.77 4.38 -18.98
C SER A 394 -7.03 3.45 -20.19
N PRO A 395 -6.34 3.65 -21.32
CA PRO A 395 -6.51 2.83 -22.51
C PRO A 395 -5.92 1.42 -22.30
N PHE A 396 -6.43 0.43 -23.02
CA PHE A 396 -5.86 -0.92 -22.98
C PHE A 396 -4.52 -0.97 -23.70
N ALA A 397 -3.54 -1.61 -23.07
CA ALA A 397 -2.25 -1.96 -23.66
C ALA A 397 -2.38 -3.13 -24.66
N PRO A 398 -1.44 -3.25 -25.63
CA PRO A 398 -1.31 -4.42 -26.51
C PRO A 398 -1.24 -5.71 -25.69
N LYS A 399 -1.79 -6.82 -26.22
CA LYS A 399 -1.85 -8.08 -25.45
C LYS A 399 -0.48 -8.56 -24.95
N ALA A 400 0.58 -8.35 -25.72
CA ALA A 400 1.96 -8.72 -25.36
C ALA A 400 2.54 -7.89 -24.20
N GLU A 401 1.95 -6.73 -23.92
CA GLU A 401 2.39 -5.74 -22.94
C GLU A 401 1.54 -5.77 -21.65
N ARG A 402 0.64 -6.74 -21.52
CA ARG A 402 -0.21 -6.93 -20.34
C ARG A 402 0.49 -7.78 -19.28
N ASN A 403 0.10 -7.59 -18.03
CA ASN A 403 0.53 -8.43 -16.91
C ASN A 403 -0.70 -9.07 -16.24
N GLY A 404 -1.03 -10.31 -16.64
CA GLY A 404 -2.20 -11.02 -16.13
C GLY A 404 -3.52 -10.29 -16.44
N LYS A 405 -4.34 -10.03 -15.42
CA LYS A 405 -5.58 -9.23 -15.56
C LYS A 405 -5.30 -7.72 -15.70
N ASN A 406 -4.09 -7.26 -15.39
CA ASN A 406 -3.72 -5.87 -15.58
C ASN A 406 -3.39 -5.62 -17.04
N ALA A 407 -4.23 -4.81 -17.68
CA ALA A 407 -4.28 -4.72 -19.12
C ALA A 407 -4.29 -3.27 -19.65
N ARG A 408 -4.18 -2.28 -18.76
CA ARG A 408 -4.30 -0.86 -19.10
C ARG A 408 -2.98 -0.15 -18.83
N TYR A 409 -2.67 0.90 -19.59
CA TYR A 409 -1.50 1.72 -19.30
C TYR A 409 -1.60 2.34 -17.90
N GLU A 410 -0.46 2.45 -17.25
CA GLU A 410 -0.31 2.92 -15.87
C GLU A 410 0.55 4.18 -15.84
N ILE A 411 0.30 5.06 -14.87
CA ILE A 411 1.14 6.24 -14.63
C ILE A 411 2.06 5.89 -13.45
N HIS A 412 3.35 5.94 -13.72
CA HIS A 412 4.45 5.64 -12.80
C HIS A 412 5.12 6.94 -12.35
N HIS A 413 5.50 7.02 -11.07
CA HIS A 413 6.31 8.10 -10.51
C HIS A 413 7.79 7.72 -10.62
N ILE A 414 8.64 8.55 -11.24
CA ILE A 414 10.07 8.26 -11.41
C ILE A 414 10.79 8.24 -10.06
N GLU A 415 10.61 9.30 -9.28
CA GLU A 415 10.90 9.33 -7.87
C GLU A 415 9.62 8.91 -7.15
N ASN A 416 9.68 7.76 -6.49
CA ASN A 416 8.55 7.22 -5.75
C ASN A 416 8.10 8.22 -4.69
N ILE A 417 6.78 8.33 -4.49
CA ILE A 417 6.18 9.27 -3.55
C ILE A 417 6.76 9.07 -2.13
N GLN A 418 7.00 7.83 -1.73
CA GLN A 418 7.58 7.49 -0.43
C GLN A 418 9.03 7.94 -0.21
N HIS A 419 9.72 8.34 -1.28
CA HIS A 419 11.08 8.88 -1.23
C HIS A 419 11.09 10.40 -1.38
N GLY A 420 9.93 11.06 -1.23
CA GLY A 420 9.77 12.50 -1.39
C GLY A 420 9.35 12.93 -2.81
N GLY A 421 9.07 11.98 -3.70
CA GLY A 421 8.64 12.27 -5.06
C GLY A 421 7.32 13.05 -5.12
N ALA A 422 7.30 14.12 -5.93
CA ALA A 422 6.13 14.96 -6.07
C ALA A 422 4.96 14.23 -6.76
N VAL A 423 3.77 14.28 -6.17
CA VAL A 423 2.58 13.52 -6.61
C VAL A 423 2.03 14.01 -7.95
N TYR A 424 1.99 15.33 -8.16
CA TYR A 424 1.37 15.97 -9.33
C TYR A 424 2.38 16.71 -10.22
N ASP A 425 3.67 16.45 -10.03
CA ASP A 425 4.70 17.03 -10.90
C ASP A 425 4.82 16.19 -12.17
N ILE A 426 4.45 16.76 -13.31
CA ILE A 426 4.46 16.07 -14.60
C ILE A 426 5.84 15.52 -14.96
N GLU A 427 6.91 16.19 -14.54
CA GLU A 427 8.29 15.70 -14.79
C GLU A 427 8.55 14.37 -14.08
N ASN A 428 7.94 14.18 -12.92
CA ASN A 428 8.01 12.96 -12.14
C ASN A 428 7.10 11.85 -12.68
N LEU A 429 6.31 12.06 -13.74
CA LEU A 429 5.35 11.07 -14.23
C LEU A 429 5.77 10.45 -15.56
N ARG A 430 5.61 9.13 -15.68
CA ARG A 430 5.77 8.38 -16.93
C ARG A 430 4.60 7.44 -17.16
N VAL A 431 4.21 7.25 -18.42
CA VAL A 431 3.20 6.25 -18.81
C VAL A 431 3.91 4.96 -19.20
N ALA A 432 3.60 3.87 -18.52
CA ALA A 432 4.20 2.56 -18.73
C ALA A 432 3.15 1.49 -19.08
N THR A 433 3.58 0.43 -19.77
CA THR A 433 2.76 -0.78 -19.92
C THR A 433 2.72 -1.55 -18.61
N PRO A 434 1.65 -2.30 -18.30
CA PRO A 434 1.59 -3.15 -17.10
C PRO A 434 2.79 -4.07 -16.93
N LYS A 435 3.25 -4.66 -18.04
CA LYS A 435 4.42 -5.53 -18.04
C LYS A 435 5.68 -4.76 -17.66
N ARG A 436 5.92 -3.61 -18.30
CA ARG A 436 7.11 -2.81 -18.01
C ARG A 436 7.10 -2.20 -16.62
N HIS A 437 5.94 -1.73 -16.15
CA HIS A 437 5.82 -1.13 -14.82
C HIS A 437 6.23 -2.11 -13.72
N VAL A 438 5.86 -3.39 -13.84
CA VAL A 438 6.31 -4.45 -12.92
C VAL A 438 7.81 -4.69 -13.00
N GLU A 439 8.40 -4.59 -14.20
CA GLU A 439 9.86 -4.72 -14.39
C GLU A 439 10.63 -3.55 -13.78
N ILE A 440 10.14 -2.32 -13.89
CA ILE A 440 10.75 -1.13 -13.27
C ILE A 440 10.85 -1.34 -11.76
N HIS A 441 9.74 -1.68 -11.10
CA HIS A 441 9.74 -1.98 -9.67
C HIS A 441 10.66 -3.14 -9.31
N LYS A 442 10.82 -4.13 -10.19
CA LYS A 442 11.78 -5.22 -9.99
C LYS A 442 13.24 -4.77 -10.10
N GLU A 443 13.55 -3.85 -10.99
CA GLU A 443 14.88 -3.29 -11.21
C GLU A 443 15.31 -2.37 -10.06
N ASP A 444 14.41 -1.51 -9.57
CA ASP A 444 14.69 -0.60 -8.46
C ASP A 444 15.02 -1.37 -7.17
N ARG A 445 14.32 -2.48 -6.94
CA ARG A 445 14.63 -3.41 -5.84
C ARG A 445 16.02 -4.07 -5.91
N GLN A 446 16.65 -4.11 -7.08
CA GLN A 446 18.00 -4.69 -7.22
C GLN A 446 19.11 -3.66 -6.99
N LYS A 447 18.77 -2.37 -7.01
CA LYS A 447 19.71 -1.26 -6.82
C LYS A 447 19.76 -0.78 -5.37
N SER A 448 18.66 -0.95 -4.63
CA SER A 448 18.59 -0.82 -3.17
C SER A 448 19.19 -2.04 -2.47
#